data_AF-A0A957V8N1-F1
#
_entry.id   AF-A0A957V8N1-F1
#
_cell.length_a   1.000
_cell.length_b   1.000
_cell.length_c   1.000
_cell.angle_alpha   90.00
_cell.angle_beta   90.00
_cell.angle_gamma   90.00
#
_symmetry.space_group_name_H-M   'P 1'
#
loop_
_entity.id
_entity.type
_entity.pdbx_description
1 polymer ?
#
loop_
_entity_poly.entity_id
_entity_poly.type
_entity_poly.pdbx_seq_one_letter_code
_entity_poly.pdbx_strand_id
1 'polypeptide(L)' 'MTSIDERIQGGIYGLLVGDALGVPYEFHGAADIPPLDQIEMAPPAGFHRVHGSVPPGTWSDDGAQA' A
#
# COMPACT_ATOMS: atom_id res chain seq x y z
N MET A 1 11.82 -17.02 17.87
CA MET A 1 12.19 -17.20 16.45
C MET A 1 10.90 -17.56 15.73
N THR A 2 10.54 -16.86 14.66
CA THR A 2 9.26 -17.08 13.98
C THR A 2 9.23 -18.45 13.28
N SER A 3 8.09 -19.13 13.32
CA SER A 3 7.85 -20.39 12.63
C SER A 3 7.87 -20.22 11.11
N ILE A 4 7.92 -21.33 10.36
CA ILE A 4 7.80 -21.27 8.90
C ILE A 4 6.42 -20.75 8.48
N ASP A 5 5.36 -21.15 9.17
CA ASP A 5 3.99 -20.72 8.90
C ASP A 5 3.83 -19.22 9.12
N GLU A 6 4.39 -18.69 10.22
CA GLU A 6 4.40 -17.25 10.49
C GLU A 6 5.14 -16.46 9.40
N ARG A 7 6.22 -17.02 8.83
CA ARG A 7 6.96 -16.38 7.74
C ARG A 7 6.19 -16.41 6.43
N ILE A 8 5.48 -17.51 6.12
CA ILE A 8 4.64 -17.62 4.92
C ILE A 8 3.47 -16.65 5.03
N GLN A 9 2.76 -16.66 6.16
CA GLN A 9 1.67 -15.73 6.43
C GLN A 9 2.14 -14.29 6.37
N GLY A 10 3.26 -13.96 7.02
CA GLY A 10 3.86 -12.64 6.96
C GLY A 10 4.26 -12.21 5.54
N GLY A 11 4.69 -13.14 4.69
CA GLY A 11 4.98 -12.88 3.28
C GLY A 11 3.73 -12.49 2.48
N ILE A 12 2.64 -13.26 2.62
CA ILE A 12 1.38 -12.98 1.94
C ILE A 12 0.73 -11.70 2.47
N TYR A 13 0.69 -11.50 3.79
CA TYR A 13 0.20 -10.26 4.38
C TYR A 13 1.06 -9.07 3.98
N GLY A 14 2.39 -9.22 3.95
CA GLY A 14 3.31 -8.17 3.52
C GLY A 14 3.05 -7.73 2.08
N LEU A 15 2.78 -8.68 1.18
CA LEU A 15 2.39 -8.40 -0.21
C LEU A 15 1.09 -7.59 -0.26
N LEU A 16 0.02 -8.10 0.35
CA LEU A 16 -1.31 -7.46 0.29
C LEU A 16 -1.34 -6.09 0.97
N VAL A 17 -0.65 -5.95 2.10
CA VAL A 17 -0.53 -4.68 2.84
C VAL A 17 0.34 -3.69 2.08
N GLY A 18 1.45 -4.15 1.49
CA GLY A 18 2.34 -3.30 0.70
C GLY A 18 1.66 -2.74 -0.54
N ASP A 19 0.93 -3.59 -1.27
CA ASP A 19 0.12 -3.20 -2.42
C ASP A 19 -0.97 -2.19 -2.02
N ALA A 20 -1.82 -2.53 -1.05
CA ALA A 20 -2.89 -1.63 -0.58
C ALA A 20 -2.38 -0.28 -0.05
N LEU A 21 -1.19 -0.26 0.57
CA LEU A 21 -0.53 0.97 1.01
C LEU A 21 -0.03 1.80 -0.19
N GLY A 22 0.44 1.14 -1.25
CA GLY A 22 1.00 1.78 -2.45
C GLY A 22 -0.05 2.39 -3.37
N VAL A 23 -1.23 1.78 -3.52
CA VAL A 23 -2.30 2.20 -4.44
C VAL A 23 -2.59 3.71 -4.45
N PRO A 24 -2.73 4.41 -3.30
CA PRO A 24 -3.02 5.83 -3.33
C PRO A 24 -1.92 6.68 -3.97
N TYR A 25 -0.67 6.20 -3.93
CA TYR A 25 0.56 6.89 -4.31
C TYR A 25 1.06 6.55 -5.72
N GLU A 26 0.38 5.66 -6.44
CA GLU A 26 0.75 5.29 -7.81
C GLU A 26 0.77 6.50 -8.76
N PHE A 27 1.53 6.39 -9.85
CA PHE A 27 1.65 7.43 -10.90
C PHE A 27 2.10 8.83 -10.44
N HIS A 28 2.72 8.93 -9.26
CA HIS A 28 3.38 10.14 -8.78
C HIS A 28 4.90 10.08 -8.99
N GLY A 29 5.52 11.23 -9.26
CA GLY A 29 6.97 11.34 -9.23
C GLY A 29 7.48 11.19 -7.80
N ALA A 30 8.73 10.72 -7.63
CA ALA A 30 9.31 10.54 -6.30
C ALA A 30 9.34 11.83 -5.45
N ALA A 31 9.42 13.00 -6.10
CA ALA A 31 9.37 14.31 -5.42
C ALA A 31 7.96 14.72 -4.97
N ASP A 32 6.91 14.09 -5.52
CA ASP A 32 5.50 14.34 -5.20
C ASP A 32 4.98 13.40 -4.12
N ILE A 33 5.72 12.34 -3.79
CA ILE A 33 5.40 11.42 -2.70
C ILE A 33 5.63 12.12 -1.35
N PRO A 34 4.68 12.03 -0.40
CA PRO A 34 4.87 12.57 0.94
C PRO A 34 6.12 11.98 1.62
N PRO A 35 6.72 12.71 2.57
CA PRO A 35 7.78 12.17 3.40
C PRO A 35 7.35 10.87 4.10
N LEU A 36 8.32 10.00 4.40
CA LEU A 36 8.06 8.65 4.93
C LEU A 36 7.17 8.63 6.18
N ASP A 37 7.31 9.62 7.06
CA ASP A 37 6.50 9.77 8.28
C ASP A 37 5.03 10.16 8.02
N GLN A 38 4.68 10.42 6.76
CA GLN A 38 3.33 10.72 6.28
C GLN A 38 2.80 9.66 5.30
N ILE A 39 3.56 8.59 5.05
CA ILE A 39 3.08 7.47 4.24
C ILE A 39 2.21 6.58 5.12
N GLU A 40 0.92 6.60 4.84
CA GLU A 40 -0.11 5.88 5.58
C GLU A 40 -1.18 5.34 4.63
N MET A 41 -1.96 4.35 5.10
CA MET A 41 -3.05 3.77 4.30
C MET A 41 -4.02 4.84 3.77
N ALA A 42 -4.30 5.84 4.62
CA ALA A 42 -4.98 7.06 4.23
C ALA A 42 -3.92 8.16 4.04
N PRO A 43 -3.68 8.64 2.81
CA PRO A 43 -2.72 9.70 2.54
C PRO A 43 -3.05 11.00 3.28
N PRO A 44 -2.05 11.90 3.46
CA PRO A 44 -2.27 13.17 4.14
C PRO A 44 -3.30 14.03 3.40
N ALA A 45 -3.96 14.91 4.17
CA ALA A 45 -4.96 15.81 3.61
C ALA A 45 -4.39 16.66 2.46
N GLY A 46 -5.12 16.71 1.35
CA GLY A 46 -4.70 17.44 0.15
C GLY A 46 -3.85 16.63 -0.84
N PHE A 47 -3.42 15.41 -0.50
CA PHE A 47 -2.77 14.52 -1.46
C PHE A 47 -3.78 14.00 -2.50
N HIS A 48 -3.43 14.11 -3.79
CA HIS A 48 -4.32 13.75 -4.89
C HIS A 48 -4.17 12.26 -5.25
N ARG A 49 -5.03 11.42 -4.67
CA ARG A 49 -5.04 9.97 -4.97
C ARG A 49 -5.49 9.72 -6.41
N VAL A 50 -4.73 8.90 -7.14
CA VAL A 50 -5.09 8.51 -8.52
C VAL A 50 -6.42 7.78 -8.56
N HIS A 51 -6.60 6.81 -7.67
CA HIS A 51 -7.84 6.04 -7.53
C HIS A 51 -8.76 6.66 -6.48
N GLY A 52 -9.13 7.93 -6.65
CA GLY A 52 -9.88 8.71 -5.65
C GLY A 52 -11.26 8.15 -5.24
N SER A 53 -11.87 7.28 -6.03
CA SER A 53 -13.11 6.57 -5.71
C SER A 53 -12.91 5.27 -4.93
N VAL A 54 -11.67 4.77 -4.86
CA VAL A 54 -11.33 3.53 -4.16
C VAL A 54 -11.09 3.84 -2.68
N PRO A 55 -11.67 3.05 -1.76
CA PRO A 55 -11.41 3.19 -0.34
C PRO A 55 -9.93 2.94 0.00
N PRO A 56 -9.32 3.72 0.92
CA PRO A 56 -8.01 3.42 1.48
C PRO A 56 -7.90 1.97 1.98
N GLY A 57 -6.73 1.33 1.77
CA GLY A 57 -6.49 -0.05 2.19
C GLY A 57 -7.05 -1.12 1.23
N THR A 58 -7.49 -0.72 0.03
CA THR A 58 -7.85 -1.66 -1.05
C THR A 58 -6.59 -1.99 -1.86
N TRP A 59 -6.28 -3.27 -2.01
CA TRP A 59 -5.20 -3.75 -2.88
C TRP A 59 -5.57 -3.65 -4.38
N SER A 60 -4.55 -3.60 -5.24
CA SER A 60 -4.68 -3.47 -6.69
C SER A 60 -4.86 -4.85 -7.37
N ASP A 61 -4.61 -4.90 -8.68
CA ASP A 61 -4.50 -6.16 -9.41
C ASP A 61 -3.32 -7.02 -8.95
N ASP A 62 -2.24 -6.44 -8.40
CA ASP A 62 -1.12 -7.20 -7.81
C ASP A 62 -1.63 -8.12 -6.69
N GLY A 63 -2.36 -7.57 -5.72
CA GLY A 63 -2.97 -8.33 -4.64
C GLY A 63 -4.09 -9.27 -5.09
N ALA A 64 -4.73 -9.01 -6.24
CA ALA A 64 -5.74 -9.89 -6.80
C ALA A 64 -5.14 -11.08 -7.59
N GLN A 65 -3.92 -10.95 -8.13
CA GLN A 65 -3.25 -11.95 -8.94
C GLN A 65 -2.23 -12.81 -8.18
N ALA A 66 -1.80 -12.39 -6.99
CA ALA A 66 -0.89 -13.13 -6.11
C ALA A 66 -1.43 -14.48 -5.64
#